data_AF-A0A7K8EU76-F1
#
_entry.id   AF-A0A7K8EU76-F1
#
_cell.length_a   1.000
_cell.length_b   1.000
_cell.length_c   1.000
_cell.angle_alpha   90.00
_cell.angle_beta   90.00
_cell.angle_gamma   90.00
#
_symmetry.space_group_name_H-M   'P 1'
#
loop_
_entity.id
_entity.type
_entity.pdbx_description
1 polymer ?
#
loop_
_entity_poly.entity_id
_entity_poly.type
_entity_poly.pdbx_seq_one_letter_code
_entity_poly.pdbx_strand_id
1 'polypeptide(L)'
;RAIAIVSVLVILISIITFCLETLPEFRDEREMPVPLPPQGGGLNGTPGDSPPMQPPSSLADPFFIIETTCVIWFTFELLVRFFACPSKPEFSRNIMNIIDIVAIIPYFITLGTELAHEQQQPGAGSSNGGGGQQQAMSLAILRVIRLVRVFRIFKLSRHSKGLQILGQTLKASMRELGLLIFFLFIGVILFSSAVYFAEADDPESHFSSIPDAFWWAVVTMTTVGYGDMRPVTVGGKIVGSLCAIAGVLTIALPVPVIVSNFNYFYHRETDHEEQAILKDEHSSAQGSTAGGEVKRRPSKNSLNKSVVHLENSEEFNSGTSSLEKANIK
;
A
#
# COMPACT_ATOMS: atom_id res chain seq x y z
N ARG A 1 9.32 -4.37 24.17
CA ARG A 1 8.50 -5.37 23.42
C ARG A 1 7.01 -5.11 23.56
N ALA A 2 6.46 -4.97 24.77
CA ALA A 2 5.03 -4.67 24.97
C ALA A 2 4.51 -3.44 24.20
N ILE A 3 5.20 -2.29 24.26
CA ILE A 3 4.81 -1.06 23.53
C ILE A 3 4.68 -1.31 22.02
N ALA A 4 5.61 -2.06 21.42
CA ALA A 4 5.57 -2.36 19.99
C ALA A 4 4.36 -3.23 19.62
N ILE A 5 4.00 -4.20 20.47
CA ILE A 5 2.81 -5.04 20.28
C ILE A 5 1.55 -4.17 20.35
N VAL A 6 1.45 -3.28 21.35
CA VAL A 6 0.32 -2.35 21.48
C VAL A 6 0.22 -1.46 20.24
N SER A 7 1.33 -0.89 19.76
CA SER A 7 1.31 -0.05 18.56
C SER A 7 0.83 -0.81 17.33
N VAL A 8 1.25 -2.07 17.13
CA VAL A 8 0.74 -2.91 16.03
C VAL A 8 -0.76 -3.16 16.17
N LEU A 9 -1.24 -3.50 17.37
CA LEU A 9 -2.68 -3.72 17.61
C LEU A 9 -3.51 -2.47 17.31
N VAL A 10 -3.06 -1.29 17.77
CA VAL A 10 -3.75 -0.02 17.48
C VAL A 10 -3.77 0.28 15.97
N ILE A 11 -2.68 -0.01 15.25
CA ILE A 11 -2.66 0.12 13.78
C ILE A 11 -3.71 -0.80 13.16
N LEU A 12 -3.75 -2.08 13.54
CA LEU A 12 -4.71 -3.04 13.00
C LEU A 12 -6.16 -2.64 13.30
N ILE A 13 -6.46 -2.26 14.54
CA ILE A 13 -7.79 -1.77 14.95
C ILE A 13 -8.19 -0.56 14.10
N SER A 14 -7.26 0.38 13.91
CA SER A 14 -7.53 1.55 13.08
C SER A 14 -7.91 1.12 11.65
N ILE A 15 -7.12 0.27 11.00
CA ILE A 15 -7.39 -0.19 9.63
C ILE A 15 -8.74 -0.90 9.53
N ILE A 16 -9.02 -1.83 10.45
CA ILE A 16 -10.30 -2.55 10.51
C ILE A 16 -11.46 -1.56 10.65
N THR A 17 -11.35 -0.59 11.55
CA THR A 17 -12.39 0.44 11.77
C THR A 17 -12.65 1.25 10.50
N PHE A 18 -11.61 1.61 9.75
CA PHE A 18 -11.77 2.30 8.47
C PHE A 18 -12.45 1.43 7.41
N CYS A 19 -12.13 0.14 7.33
CA CYS A 19 -12.83 -0.78 6.43
C CYS A 19 -14.31 -0.92 6.83
N LEU A 20 -14.60 -1.06 8.13
CA LEU A 20 -15.97 -1.17 8.63
C LEU A 20 -16.79 0.10 8.37
N GLU A 21 -16.20 1.29 8.48
CA GLU A 21 -16.88 2.57 8.17
C GLU A 21 -17.34 2.65 6.70
N THR A 22 -16.76 1.86 5.79
CA THR A 22 -17.17 1.84 4.38
C THR A 22 -18.32 0.88 4.07
N LEU A 23 -18.75 0.05 5.03
CA LEU A 23 -19.84 -0.90 4.82
C LEU A 23 -21.20 -0.18 4.74
N PRO A 24 -22.10 -0.62 3.83
CA PRO A 24 -23.40 0.02 3.65
C PRO A 24 -24.26 -0.03 4.92
N GLU A 25 -24.18 -1.11 5.70
CA GLU A 25 -24.97 -1.29 6.91
C GLU A 25 -24.72 -0.17 7.95
N PHE A 26 -23.47 0.26 8.10
CA PHE A 26 -23.10 1.35 9.02
C PHE A 26 -23.24 2.75 8.41
N ARG A 27 -23.33 2.83 7.07
CA ARG A 27 -23.52 4.09 6.36
C ARG A 27 -24.99 4.52 6.33
N ASP A 28 -25.90 3.59 6.13
CA ASP A 28 -27.34 3.86 6.02
C ASP A 28 -27.95 4.30 7.36
N GLU A 29 -27.43 3.82 8.50
CA GLU A 29 -27.82 4.31 9.83
C GLU A 29 -27.43 5.77 10.08
N ARG A 30 -26.40 6.30 9.40
CA ARG A 30 -25.98 7.72 9.47
C ARG A 30 -26.69 8.61 8.45
N GLU A 31 -27.09 8.08 7.30
CA GLU A 31 -27.71 8.85 6.20
C GLU A 31 -29.25 8.87 6.26
N MET A 32 -29.89 8.15 7.20
CA MET A 32 -31.35 8.19 7.41
C MET A 32 -31.87 9.64 7.51
N PRO A 33 -32.66 10.11 6.53
CA PRO A 33 -33.26 11.43 6.59
C PRO A 33 -34.19 11.48 7.79
N VAL A 34 -34.05 12.52 8.60
CA VAL A 34 -35.08 12.93 9.57
C VAL A 34 -36.44 12.83 8.88
N PRO A 35 -37.44 12.09 9.42
CA PRO A 35 -38.78 12.10 8.86
C PRO A 35 -39.23 13.56 8.77
N LEU A 36 -39.58 14.02 7.56
CA LEU A 36 -40.14 15.36 7.37
C LEU A 36 -41.25 15.57 8.41
N PRO A 37 -41.34 16.76 9.03
CA PRO A 37 -42.46 17.04 9.92
C PRO A 37 -43.75 16.76 9.16
N PRO A 38 -44.77 16.16 9.79
CA PRO A 38 -46.02 15.87 9.10
C PRO A 38 -46.52 17.20 8.52
N GLN A 39 -46.66 17.26 7.19
CA GLN A 39 -47.41 18.33 6.55
C GLN A 39 -48.86 18.17 7.02
N GLY A 40 -49.18 18.87 8.10
CA GLY A 40 -50.49 18.86 8.74
C GLY A 40 -51.53 19.53 7.85
N GLY A 41 -52.11 18.75 6.94
CA GLY A 41 -53.41 19.00 6.32
C GLY A 41 -54.41 17.96 6.83
N GLY A 42 -54.77 18.03 8.12
CA GLY A 42 -55.75 17.12 8.71
C GLY A 42 -56.18 17.57 10.09
N LEU A 43 -57.39 18.11 10.19
CA LEU A 43 -58.06 18.46 11.44
C LEU A 43 -58.40 17.17 12.20
N ASN A 44 -58.06 17.12 13.50
CA ASN A 44 -58.24 16.04 14.48
C ASN A 44 -57.09 15.01 14.59
N GLY A 45 -56.18 15.28 15.52
CA GLY A 45 -55.25 14.31 16.09
C GLY A 45 -54.50 14.94 17.26
N THR A 46 -54.55 14.31 18.43
CA THR A 46 -53.80 14.66 19.65
C THR A 46 -52.32 14.94 19.34
N PRO A 47 -51.70 15.98 19.93
CA PRO A 47 -50.29 16.26 19.69
C PRO A 47 -49.46 15.12 20.30
N GLY A 48 -48.90 14.28 19.44
CA GLY A 48 -47.89 13.31 19.85
C GLY A 48 -46.63 14.07 20.22
N ASP A 49 -46.35 14.13 21.51
CA ASP A 49 -45.10 14.61 22.11
C ASP A 49 -43.96 13.63 21.79
N SER A 50 -43.59 13.51 20.52
CA SER A 50 -42.31 12.89 20.15
C SER A 50 -41.27 14.00 20.19
N PRO A 51 -40.32 13.99 21.15
CA PRO A 51 -39.26 15.00 21.17
C PRO A 51 -38.50 14.94 19.84
N PRO A 52 -38.04 16.09 19.31
CA PRO A 52 -37.20 16.08 18.12
C PRO A 52 -35.98 15.22 18.45
N MET A 53 -35.84 14.10 17.74
CA MET A 53 -34.70 13.21 17.88
C MET A 53 -33.47 14.02 17.47
N GLN A 54 -32.74 14.53 18.46
CA GLN A 54 -31.51 15.27 18.25
C GLN A 54 -30.56 14.33 17.48
N PRO A 55 -29.85 14.83 16.45
CA PRO A 55 -28.84 14.03 15.79
C PRO A 55 -27.89 13.49 16.88
N PRO A 56 -27.52 12.21 16.84
CA PRO A 56 -26.59 11.65 17.81
C PRO A 56 -25.36 12.55 17.83
N SER A 57 -24.95 12.97 19.02
CA SER A 57 -23.75 13.80 19.16
C SER A 57 -22.58 13.07 18.51
N SER A 58 -21.80 13.77 17.68
CA SER A 58 -20.61 13.21 17.02
C SER A 58 -19.67 12.49 18.00
N LEU A 59 -19.66 12.95 19.26
CA LEU A 59 -18.88 12.37 20.37
C LEU A 59 -19.38 11.00 20.88
N ALA A 60 -20.62 10.59 20.57
CA ALA A 60 -21.19 9.29 20.96
C ALA A 60 -21.04 8.24 19.85
N ASP A 61 -20.58 8.62 18.66
CA ASP A 61 -20.35 7.70 17.56
C ASP A 61 -19.16 6.76 17.86
N PRO A 62 -19.37 5.44 17.88
CA PRO A 62 -18.31 4.49 18.25
C PRO A 62 -17.12 4.53 17.29
N PHE A 63 -17.33 4.81 16.00
CA PHE A 63 -16.25 4.94 15.03
C PHE A 63 -15.39 6.17 15.31
N PHE A 64 -16.01 7.33 15.59
CA PHE A 64 -15.30 8.52 16.03
C PHE A 64 -14.48 8.27 17.30
N ILE A 65 -15.07 7.65 18.33
CA ILE A 65 -14.36 7.33 19.59
C ILE A 65 -13.12 6.45 19.34
N ILE A 66 -13.27 5.38 18.54
CA ILE A 66 -12.17 4.47 18.21
C ILE A 66 -11.11 5.21 17.40
N GLU A 67 -11.50 5.99 16.39
CA GLU A 67 -10.57 6.76 15.56
C GLU A 67 -9.80 7.79 16.40
N THR A 68 -10.49 8.58 17.21
CA THR A 68 -9.89 9.55 18.13
C THR A 68 -8.90 8.86 19.07
N THR A 69 -9.27 7.72 19.64
CA THR A 69 -8.37 6.95 20.53
C THR A 69 -7.13 6.47 19.80
N CYS A 70 -7.26 5.93 18.59
CA CYS A 70 -6.13 5.50 17.76
C CYS A 70 -5.21 6.65 17.40
N VAL A 71 -5.77 7.81 17.02
CA VAL A 71 -5.01 8.99 16.65
C VAL A 71 -4.29 9.59 17.86
N ILE A 72 -4.93 9.62 19.03
CA ILE A 72 -4.27 10.02 20.29
C ILE A 72 -3.03 9.16 20.53
N TRP A 73 -3.13 7.84 20.37
CA TRP A 73 -1.98 6.94 20.50
C TRP A 73 -0.89 7.24 19.47
N PHE A 74 -1.25 7.44 18.20
CA PHE A 74 -0.28 7.77 17.15
C PHE A 74 0.40 9.12 17.38
N THR A 75 -0.34 10.13 17.83
CA THR A 75 0.18 11.44 18.19
C THR A 75 1.12 11.33 19.39
N PHE A 76 0.74 10.59 20.44
CA PHE A 76 1.60 10.33 21.60
C PHE A 76 2.93 9.70 21.16
N GLU A 77 2.86 8.64 20.35
CA GLU A 77 4.00 7.96 19.77
C GLU A 77 4.92 8.89 18.95
N LEU A 78 4.33 9.77 18.13
CA LEU A 78 5.08 10.75 17.34
C LEU A 78 5.74 11.81 18.22
N LEU A 79 5.02 12.34 19.21
CA LEU A 79 5.51 13.37 20.13
C LEU A 79 6.66 12.86 20.98
N VAL A 80 6.53 11.68 21.59
CA VAL A 80 7.62 11.07 22.37
C VAL A 80 8.87 10.92 21.52
N ARG A 81 8.74 10.45 20.27
CA ARG A 81 9.88 10.31 19.36
C ARG A 81 10.47 11.66 18.95
N PHE A 82 9.64 12.66 18.71
CA PHE A 82 10.08 14.01 18.35
C PHE A 82 10.83 14.69 19.50
N PHE A 83 10.36 14.56 20.75
CA PHE A 83 11.03 15.16 21.90
C PHE A 83 12.28 14.38 22.33
N ALA A 84 12.32 13.06 22.12
CA ALA A 84 13.49 12.24 22.43
C ALA A 84 14.59 12.32 21.34
N CYS A 85 14.31 12.85 20.15
CA CYS A 85 15.30 12.87 19.07
C CYS A 85 16.38 13.96 19.28
N PRO A 86 17.65 13.66 18.95
CA PRO A 86 18.74 14.64 19.10
C PRO A 86 18.67 15.78 18.07
N SER A 87 18.17 15.52 16.87
CA SER A 87 18.10 16.48 15.75
C SER A 87 16.70 16.52 15.13
N LYS A 88 15.99 17.64 15.32
CA LYS A 88 14.62 17.85 14.81
C LYS A 88 14.53 17.92 13.27
N PRO A 89 15.46 18.58 12.54
CA PRO A 89 15.42 18.60 11.08
C PRO A 89 15.71 17.25 10.44
N GLU A 90 16.56 16.44 11.07
CA GLU A 90 16.83 15.07 10.61
C GLU A 90 15.61 14.17 10.85
N PHE A 91 14.95 14.35 12.00
CA PHE A 91 13.71 13.66 12.32
C PHE A 91 12.63 13.86 11.25
N SER A 92 12.40 15.09 10.80
CA SER A 92 11.35 15.39 9.82
C SER A 92 11.67 14.91 8.40
N ARG A 93 12.95 14.62 8.08
CA ARG A 93 13.37 14.06 6.78
C ARG A 93 13.36 12.54 6.75
N ASN A 94 13.19 11.88 7.89
CA ASN A 94 13.14 10.42 7.96
C ASN A 94 11.78 9.89 7.45
N ILE A 95 11.82 9.00 6.46
CA ILE A 95 10.62 8.43 5.81
C ILE A 95 9.64 7.79 6.81
N MET A 96 10.14 7.13 7.85
CA MET A 96 9.29 6.49 8.86
C MET A 96 8.52 7.51 9.68
N ASN A 97 9.13 8.67 9.95
CA ASN A 97 8.47 9.74 10.70
C ASN A 97 7.50 10.53 9.81
N ILE A 98 7.79 10.64 8.50
CA ILE A 98 6.84 11.19 7.52
C ILE A 98 5.57 10.32 7.49
N ILE A 99 5.70 8.99 7.47
CA ILE A 99 4.55 8.07 7.54
C ILE A 99 3.76 8.28 8.84
N ASP A 100 4.44 8.44 9.98
CA ASP A 100 3.78 8.73 11.26
C ASP A 100 2.96 10.05 11.23
N ILE A 101 3.47 11.08 10.55
CA ILE A 101 2.77 12.36 10.36
C ILE A 101 1.57 12.19 9.42
N VAL A 102 1.76 11.57 8.25
CA VAL A 102 0.68 11.33 7.27
C VAL A 102 -0.46 10.52 7.88
N ALA A 103 -0.16 9.61 8.81
CA ALA A 103 -1.17 8.79 9.48
C ALA A 103 -2.12 9.57 10.40
N ILE A 104 -1.72 10.74 10.91
CA ILE A 104 -2.55 11.56 11.83
C ILE A 104 -3.18 12.79 11.15
N ILE A 105 -2.57 13.30 10.08
CA ILE A 105 -3.02 14.50 9.36
C ILE A 105 -4.52 14.46 8.99
N PRO A 106 -5.07 13.36 8.43
CA PRO A 106 -6.47 13.33 8.02
C PRO A 106 -7.46 13.64 9.14
N TYR A 107 -7.17 13.17 10.36
CA TYR A 107 -8.01 13.41 11.53
C TYR A 107 -8.02 14.90 11.91
N PHE A 108 -6.83 15.51 12.01
CA PHE A 108 -6.72 16.93 12.38
C PHE A 108 -7.29 17.86 11.31
N ILE A 109 -7.15 17.53 10.02
CA ILE A 109 -7.80 18.31 8.95
C ILE A 109 -9.32 18.20 9.08
N THR A 110 -9.87 16.99 9.26
CA THR A 110 -11.32 16.77 9.39
C THR A 110 -11.88 17.55 10.58
N LEU A 111 -11.26 17.40 11.76
CA LEU A 111 -11.66 18.11 12.97
C LEU A 111 -11.55 19.64 12.81
N GLY A 112 -10.47 20.12 12.19
CA GLY A 112 -10.27 21.55 11.93
C GLY A 112 -11.33 22.13 10.98
N THR A 113 -11.72 21.39 9.94
CA THR A 113 -12.78 21.81 9.02
C THR A 113 -14.17 21.81 9.67
N GLU A 114 -14.45 20.85 10.55
CA GLU A 114 -15.73 20.79 11.28
C GLU A 114 -15.86 21.97 12.26
N LEU A 115 -14.81 22.23 13.05
CA LEU A 115 -14.77 23.37 13.99
C LEU A 115 -14.86 24.73 13.27
N ALA A 116 -14.20 24.87 12.12
CA ALA A 116 -14.27 26.10 11.32
C ALA A 116 -15.69 26.36 10.78
N HIS A 117 -16.43 25.29 10.43
CA HIS A 117 -17.81 25.39 9.97
C HIS A 117 -18.79 25.76 11.10
N GLU A 118 -18.60 25.23 12.32
CA GLU A 118 -19.41 25.61 13.49
C GLU A 118 -19.24 27.09 13.86
N GLN A 119 -18.02 27.62 13.78
CA GLN A 119 -17.73 29.01 14.13
C GLN A 119 -18.31 30.04 13.13
N GLN A 120 -18.67 29.60 11.92
CA GLN A 120 -19.34 30.43 10.91
C GLN A 120 -20.87 30.49 11.04
N GLN A 121 -21.46 29.84 12.05
CA GLN A 121 -22.91 29.90 12.32
C GLN A 121 -23.32 30.54 13.67
N PRO A 122 -22.94 31.79 13.97
CA PRO A 122 -23.79 32.63 14.79
C PRO A 122 -24.30 33.82 13.96
N GLY A 123 -25.44 33.61 13.29
CA GLY A 123 -26.37 34.67 12.89
C GLY A 123 -25.88 35.73 11.89
N ALA A 124 -25.98 35.43 10.59
CA ALA A 124 -26.35 36.44 9.59
C ALA A 124 -26.77 35.74 8.29
N GLY A 125 -28.01 35.99 7.85
CA GLY A 125 -28.51 35.47 6.58
C GLY A 125 -27.61 35.89 5.42
N SER A 126 -27.07 34.92 4.69
CA SER A 126 -26.43 35.17 3.41
C SER A 126 -27.37 34.70 2.31
N SER A 127 -28.16 35.65 1.81
CA SER A 127 -29.09 35.52 0.69
C SER A 127 -28.40 35.50 -0.68
N ASN A 128 -27.16 35.01 -0.77
CA ASN A 128 -26.48 34.82 -2.05
C ASN A 128 -26.17 33.33 -2.26
N GLY A 129 -26.72 32.76 -3.33
CA GLY A 129 -26.63 31.36 -3.75
C GLY A 129 -25.22 30.84 -4.13
N GLY A 130 -24.16 31.40 -3.56
CA GLY A 130 -22.77 30.92 -3.69
C GLY A 130 -22.30 30.00 -2.55
N GLY A 131 -23.04 29.95 -1.42
CA GLY A 131 -22.66 29.12 -0.26
C GLY A 131 -22.72 27.61 -0.51
N GLY A 132 -23.67 27.16 -1.35
CA GLY A 132 -23.82 25.73 -1.68
C GLY A 132 -22.63 25.15 -2.43
N GLN A 133 -21.96 25.95 -3.26
CA GLN A 133 -20.77 25.50 -4.00
C GLN A 133 -19.54 25.40 -3.09
N GLN A 134 -19.38 26.33 -2.15
CA GLN A 134 -18.30 26.27 -1.15
C GLN A 134 -18.46 25.04 -0.22
N GLN A 135 -19.69 24.72 0.17
CA GLN A 135 -20.00 23.55 1.02
C GLN A 135 -19.90 22.22 0.25
N ALA A 136 -20.27 22.17 -1.04
CA ALA A 136 -20.09 20.98 -1.86
C ALA A 136 -18.60 20.67 -2.13
N MET A 137 -17.78 21.70 -2.33
CA MET A 137 -16.33 21.57 -2.51
C MET A 137 -15.64 21.06 -1.24
N SER A 138 -16.08 21.50 -0.05
CA SER A 138 -15.53 21.02 1.22
C SER A 138 -15.88 19.53 1.46
N LEU A 139 -17.10 19.08 1.15
CA LEU A 139 -17.48 17.66 1.23
C LEU A 139 -16.67 16.76 0.29
N ALA A 140 -16.37 17.22 -0.93
CA ALA A 140 -15.54 16.48 -1.87
C ALA A 140 -14.09 16.32 -1.37
N ILE A 141 -13.52 17.40 -0.83
CA ILE A 141 -12.17 17.40 -0.26
C ILE A 141 -12.08 16.44 0.95
N LEU A 142 -13.10 16.43 1.82
CA LEU A 142 -13.17 15.52 2.96
C LEU A 142 -13.21 14.04 2.53
N ARG A 143 -13.87 13.70 1.42
CA ARG A 143 -13.85 12.33 0.87
C ARG A 143 -12.45 11.90 0.44
N VAL A 144 -11.68 12.80 -0.19
CA VAL A 144 -10.29 12.51 -0.59
C VAL A 144 -9.39 12.38 0.64
N ILE A 145 -9.57 13.22 1.66
CA ILE A 145 -8.81 13.15 2.92
C ILE A 145 -9.05 11.81 3.64
N ARG A 146 -10.27 11.25 3.57
CA ARG A 146 -10.55 9.91 4.11
C ARG A 146 -9.71 8.84 3.41
N LEU A 147 -9.46 8.94 2.10
CA LEU A 147 -8.58 7.98 1.41
C LEU A 147 -7.14 8.06 1.93
N VAL A 148 -6.66 9.24 2.33
CA VAL A 148 -5.32 9.40 2.91
C VAL A 148 -5.16 8.57 4.20
N ARG A 149 -6.24 8.27 4.92
CA ARG A 149 -6.21 7.41 6.12
C ARG A 149 -5.69 6.02 5.81
N VAL A 150 -5.84 5.50 4.58
CA VAL A 150 -5.31 4.18 4.18
C VAL A 150 -3.80 4.10 4.33
N PHE A 151 -3.07 5.22 4.14
CA PHE A 151 -1.61 5.27 4.25
C PHE A 151 -1.10 4.94 5.66
N ARG A 152 -1.94 5.01 6.71
CA ARG A 152 -1.53 4.57 8.05
C ARG A 152 -1.15 3.09 8.11
N ILE A 153 -1.56 2.27 7.13
CA ILE A 153 -1.10 0.88 6.98
C ILE A 153 0.43 0.80 6.87
N PHE A 154 1.06 1.80 6.25
CA PHE A 154 2.51 1.86 6.11
C PHE A 154 3.22 2.07 7.45
N LYS A 155 2.53 2.48 8.51
CA LYS A 155 3.10 2.56 9.87
C LYS A 155 3.55 1.18 10.38
N LEU A 156 2.97 0.09 9.85
CA LEU A 156 3.43 -1.29 10.09
C LEU A 156 4.89 -1.51 9.64
N SER A 157 5.41 -0.70 8.72
CA SER A 157 6.80 -0.80 8.27
C SER A 157 7.81 -0.59 9.39
N ARG A 158 7.49 0.20 10.42
CA ARG A 158 8.35 0.34 11.61
C ARG A 158 8.49 -0.97 12.40
N HIS A 159 7.48 -1.82 12.33
CA HIS A 159 7.38 -3.08 13.07
C HIS A 159 7.64 -4.32 12.19
N SER A 160 7.80 -4.14 10.88
CA SER A 160 8.05 -5.21 9.92
C SER A 160 9.37 -4.98 9.19
N LYS A 161 10.39 -5.79 9.54
CA LYS A 161 11.68 -5.83 8.84
C LYS A 161 11.50 -6.14 7.36
N GLY A 162 10.61 -7.08 7.00
CA GLY A 162 10.30 -7.40 5.62
C GLY A 162 9.82 -6.19 4.81
N LEU A 163 8.98 -5.33 5.39
CA LEU A 163 8.49 -4.13 4.72
C LEU A 163 9.59 -3.04 4.59
N GLN A 164 10.53 -2.99 5.54
CA GLN A 164 11.73 -2.13 5.43
C GLN A 164 12.66 -2.59 4.31
N ILE A 165 12.92 -3.90 4.23
CA ILE A 165 13.72 -4.53 3.18
C ILE A 165 13.06 -4.31 1.82
N LEU A 166 11.73 -4.49 1.72
CA LEU A 166 10.98 -4.19 0.51
C LEU A 166 11.14 -2.73 0.10
N GLY A 167 11.01 -1.77 1.03
CA GLY A 167 11.21 -0.35 0.76
C GLY A 167 12.62 -0.02 0.27
N GLN A 168 13.65 -0.62 0.86
CA GLN A 168 15.05 -0.46 0.42
C GLN A 168 15.26 -1.06 -0.97
N THR A 169 14.69 -2.23 -1.24
CA THR A 169 14.75 -2.92 -2.52
C THR A 169 14.10 -2.09 -3.62
N LEU A 170 12.90 -1.56 -3.38
CA LEU A 170 12.20 -0.70 -4.32
C LEU A 170 13.00 0.57 -4.61
N LYS A 171 13.55 1.22 -3.57
CA LYS A 171 14.40 2.40 -3.73
C LYS A 171 15.64 2.10 -4.57
N ALA A 172 16.30 0.96 -4.35
CA ALA A 172 17.45 0.53 -5.11
C ALA A 172 17.10 0.13 -6.56
N SER A 173 15.88 -0.35 -6.79
CA SER A 173 15.40 -0.85 -8.09
C SER A 173 14.52 0.16 -8.83
N MET A 174 14.54 1.44 -8.47
CA MET A 174 13.68 2.47 -9.07
C MET A 174 13.91 2.61 -10.57
N ARG A 175 15.14 2.40 -11.04
CA ARG A 175 15.48 2.47 -12.46
C ARG A 175 14.82 1.32 -13.23
N GLU A 176 14.93 0.11 -12.71
CA GLU A 176 14.36 -1.10 -13.29
C GLU A 176 12.83 -1.07 -13.26
N LEU A 177 12.24 -0.57 -12.16
CA LEU A 177 10.81 -0.34 -12.06
C LEU A 177 10.34 0.73 -13.06
N GLY A 178 11.12 1.80 -13.24
CA GLY A 178 10.86 2.83 -14.25
C GLY A 178 10.88 2.26 -15.68
N LEU A 179 11.83 1.39 -15.99
CA LEU A 179 11.89 0.69 -17.28
C LEU A 179 10.70 -0.25 -17.49
N LEU A 180 10.28 -0.98 -16.46
CA LEU A 180 9.09 -1.84 -16.52
C LEU A 180 7.84 -1.02 -16.88
N ILE A 181 7.60 0.08 -16.15
CA ILE A 181 6.46 0.97 -16.39
C ILE A 181 6.53 1.60 -17.79
N PHE A 182 7.73 1.97 -18.23
CA PHE A 182 7.95 2.54 -19.56
C PHE A 182 7.59 1.56 -20.69
N PHE A 183 8.09 0.31 -20.63
CA PHE A 183 7.74 -0.70 -21.63
C PHE A 183 6.28 -1.11 -21.57
N LEU A 184 5.70 -1.20 -20.37
CA LEU A 184 4.27 -1.46 -20.21
C LEU A 184 3.44 -0.34 -20.86
N PHE A 185 3.81 0.92 -20.64
CA PHE A 185 3.11 2.07 -21.23
C PHE A 185 3.18 2.07 -22.77
N ILE A 186 4.35 1.79 -23.34
CA ILE A 186 4.50 1.63 -24.80
C ILE A 186 3.62 0.50 -25.32
N GLY A 187 3.66 -0.67 -24.65
CA GLY A 187 2.84 -1.82 -25.03
C GLY A 187 1.35 -1.52 -24.98
N VAL A 188 0.88 -0.86 -23.91
CA VAL A 188 -0.51 -0.44 -23.76
C VAL A 188 -0.94 0.44 -24.93
N ILE A 189 -0.19 1.48 -25.28
CA ILE A 189 -0.54 2.36 -26.40
C ILE A 189 -0.57 1.59 -27.73
N LEU A 190 0.47 0.79 -27.98
CA LEU A 190 0.63 0.07 -29.24
C LEU A 190 -0.47 -0.97 -29.45
N PHE A 191 -0.71 -1.85 -28.47
CA PHE A 191 -1.72 -2.91 -28.59
C PHE A 191 -3.15 -2.37 -28.54
N SER A 192 -3.40 -1.31 -27.77
CA SER A 192 -4.71 -0.65 -27.74
C SER A 192 -5.05 0.00 -29.07
N SER A 193 -4.07 0.66 -29.70
CA SER A 193 -4.26 1.24 -31.04
C SER A 193 -4.48 0.15 -32.08
N ALA A 194 -3.69 -0.94 -32.03
CA ALA A 194 -3.82 -2.05 -32.97
C ALA A 194 -5.16 -2.78 -32.86
N VAL A 195 -5.64 -3.06 -31.64
CA VAL A 195 -6.92 -3.74 -31.45
C VAL A 195 -8.09 -2.85 -31.82
N TYR A 196 -8.02 -1.55 -31.52
CA TYR A 196 -9.05 -0.58 -31.89
C TYR A 196 -9.26 -0.57 -33.41
N PHE A 197 -8.18 -0.44 -34.20
CA PHE A 197 -8.29 -0.46 -35.66
C PHE A 197 -8.67 -1.84 -36.21
N ALA A 198 -8.27 -2.94 -35.56
CA ALA A 198 -8.66 -4.28 -35.97
C ALA A 198 -10.15 -4.58 -35.72
N GLU A 199 -10.79 -3.88 -34.78
CA GLU A 199 -12.17 -4.11 -34.35
C GLU A 199 -13.11 -2.95 -34.75
N ALA A 200 -12.62 -1.93 -35.46
CA ALA A 200 -13.36 -0.70 -35.76
C ALA A 200 -14.62 -0.92 -36.62
N ASP A 201 -14.61 -1.96 -37.47
CA ASP A 201 -15.69 -2.25 -38.40
C ASP A 201 -16.71 -3.26 -37.85
N ASP A 202 -16.51 -3.78 -36.63
CA ASP A 202 -17.39 -4.77 -36.01
C ASP A 202 -18.39 -4.10 -35.05
N PRO A 203 -19.71 -4.19 -35.29
CA PRO A 203 -20.72 -3.56 -34.45
C PRO A 203 -20.86 -4.22 -33.06
N GLU A 204 -20.36 -5.44 -32.85
CA GLU A 204 -20.32 -6.12 -31.55
C GLU A 204 -19.04 -5.78 -30.77
N SER A 205 -18.16 -4.94 -31.32
CA SER A 205 -16.91 -4.53 -30.68
C SER A 205 -17.14 -3.71 -29.42
N HIS A 206 -16.44 -4.06 -28.35
CA HIS A 206 -16.38 -3.28 -27.11
C HIS A 206 -15.33 -2.16 -27.17
N PHE A 207 -14.54 -2.04 -28.25
CA PHE A 207 -13.43 -1.09 -28.36
C PHE A 207 -13.90 0.26 -28.92
N SER A 208 -14.63 1.03 -28.11
CA SER A 208 -15.21 2.33 -28.52
C SER A 208 -14.16 3.42 -28.76
N SER A 209 -13.02 3.38 -28.07
CA SER A 209 -11.91 4.32 -28.26
C SER A 209 -10.57 3.71 -27.85
N ILE A 210 -9.46 4.32 -28.30
CA ILE A 210 -8.11 3.88 -27.91
C ILE A 210 -7.90 3.98 -26.39
N PRO A 211 -8.31 5.06 -25.69
CA PRO A 211 -8.24 5.10 -24.22
C PRO A 211 -9.06 4.02 -23.51
N ASP A 212 -10.25 3.68 -24.02
CA ASP A 212 -11.03 2.58 -23.45
C ASP A 212 -10.32 1.24 -23.64
N ALA A 213 -9.66 1.05 -24.78
CA ALA A 213 -8.82 -0.11 -25.07
C ALA A 213 -7.57 -0.22 -24.16
N PHE A 214 -7.14 0.87 -23.49
CA PHE A 214 -6.04 0.80 -22.52
C PHE A 214 -6.36 -0.16 -21.37
N TRP A 215 -7.62 -0.19 -20.91
CA TRP A 215 -8.06 -1.13 -19.89
C TRP A 215 -7.82 -2.58 -20.31
N TRP A 216 -8.30 -2.94 -21.52
CA TRP A 216 -8.09 -4.26 -22.09
C TRP A 216 -6.60 -4.60 -22.24
N ALA A 217 -5.78 -3.66 -22.74
CA ALA A 217 -4.36 -3.91 -22.94
C ALA A 217 -3.62 -4.12 -21.62
N VAL A 218 -3.88 -3.31 -20.59
CA VAL A 218 -3.30 -3.50 -19.25
C VAL A 218 -3.70 -4.87 -18.68
N VAL A 219 -4.98 -5.22 -18.72
CA VAL A 219 -5.53 -6.48 -18.20
C VAL A 219 -4.97 -7.69 -18.96
N THR A 220 -4.77 -7.57 -20.27
CA THR A 220 -4.24 -8.64 -21.12
C THR A 220 -2.72 -8.81 -20.94
N MET A 221 -1.96 -7.71 -20.97
CA MET A 221 -0.51 -7.74 -20.79
C MET A 221 -0.09 -8.25 -19.40
N THR A 222 -0.90 -7.96 -18.38
CA THR A 222 -0.70 -8.47 -17.01
C THR A 222 -1.29 -9.87 -16.79
N THR A 223 -1.84 -10.49 -17.84
CA THR A 223 -2.43 -11.84 -17.81
C THR A 223 -3.62 -12.00 -16.85
N VAL A 224 -4.28 -10.91 -16.47
CA VAL A 224 -5.47 -10.94 -15.59
C VAL A 224 -6.70 -11.45 -16.33
N GLY A 225 -6.99 -10.90 -17.52
CA GLY A 225 -8.01 -11.41 -18.44
C GLY A 225 -9.43 -11.53 -17.87
N TYR A 226 -10.01 -10.44 -17.34
CA TYR A 226 -11.39 -10.45 -16.80
C TYR A 226 -12.47 -10.91 -17.81
N GLY A 227 -12.25 -10.66 -19.11
CA GLY A 227 -13.15 -11.08 -20.20
C GLY A 227 -14.34 -10.15 -20.47
N ASP A 228 -14.42 -9.04 -19.73
CA ASP A 228 -15.36 -7.93 -19.89
C ASP A 228 -15.15 -7.18 -21.23
N MET A 229 -13.91 -7.07 -21.69
CA MET A 229 -13.54 -6.62 -23.03
C MET A 229 -12.71 -7.70 -23.73
N ARG A 230 -13.03 -8.04 -24.99
CA ARG A 230 -12.28 -9.01 -25.79
C ARG A 230 -12.46 -8.76 -27.29
N PRO A 231 -11.45 -9.01 -28.13
CA PRO A 231 -11.59 -8.93 -29.57
C PRO A 231 -12.47 -10.04 -30.13
N VAL A 232 -13.40 -9.67 -31.02
CA VAL A 232 -14.30 -10.59 -31.71
C VAL A 232 -13.77 -10.96 -33.09
N THR A 233 -13.11 -10.02 -33.78
CA THR A 233 -12.57 -10.24 -35.13
C THR A 233 -11.34 -11.14 -35.11
N VAL A 234 -11.03 -11.73 -36.26
CA VAL A 234 -9.80 -12.53 -36.43
C VAL A 234 -8.55 -11.65 -36.24
N GLY A 235 -8.57 -10.42 -36.76
CA GLY A 235 -7.46 -9.47 -36.63
C GLY A 235 -7.21 -9.10 -35.17
N GLY A 236 -8.26 -8.75 -34.43
CA GLY A 236 -8.16 -8.44 -33.00
C GLY A 236 -7.69 -9.62 -32.18
N LYS A 237 -8.09 -10.86 -32.51
CA LYS A 237 -7.59 -12.07 -31.83
C LYS A 237 -6.09 -12.32 -32.05
N ILE A 238 -5.57 -12.02 -33.25
CA ILE A 238 -4.13 -12.06 -33.52
C ILE A 238 -3.41 -11.00 -32.68
N VAL A 239 -3.93 -9.77 -32.66
CA VAL A 239 -3.39 -8.67 -31.83
C VAL A 239 -3.40 -9.06 -30.35
N GLY A 240 -4.50 -9.63 -29.85
CA GLY A 240 -4.62 -10.10 -28.47
C GLY A 240 -3.63 -11.21 -28.13
N SER A 241 -3.39 -12.13 -29.05
CA SER A 241 -2.40 -13.21 -28.86
C SER A 241 -0.97 -12.64 -28.75
N LEU A 242 -0.61 -11.70 -29.63
CA LEU A 242 0.68 -11.01 -29.58
C LEU A 242 0.82 -10.13 -28.31
N CYS A 243 -0.27 -9.47 -27.91
CA CYS A 243 -0.34 -8.65 -26.70
C CYS A 243 -0.05 -9.47 -25.43
N ALA A 244 -0.68 -10.64 -25.30
CA ALA A 244 -0.46 -11.53 -24.16
C ALA A 244 1.00 -12.01 -24.08
N ILE A 245 1.59 -12.44 -25.20
CA ILE A 245 2.99 -12.89 -25.27
C ILE A 245 3.93 -11.72 -24.90
N ALA A 246 3.72 -10.55 -25.51
CA ALA A 246 4.54 -9.37 -25.25
C ALA A 246 4.44 -8.90 -23.78
N GLY A 247 3.25 -8.99 -23.18
CA GLY A 247 3.02 -8.69 -21.77
C GLY A 247 3.85 -9.56 -20.85
N VAL A 248 3.80 -10.89 -21.04
CA VAL A 248 4.61 -11.85 -20.26
C VAL A 248 6.10 -11.55 -20.41
N LEU A 249 6.58 -11.30 -21.63
CA LEU A 249 7.98 -10.96 -21.87
C LEU A 249 8.37 -9.63 -21.21
N THR A 250 7.50 -8.63 -21.26
CA THR A 250 7.75 -7.31 -20.67
C THR A 250 7.89 -7.38 -19.15
N ILE A 251 7.06 -8.18 -18.49
CA ILE A 251 7.11 -8.38 -17.02
C ILE A 251 8.28 -9.29 -16.65
N ALA A 252 8.59 -10.32 -17.44
CA ALA A 252 9.62 -11.29 -17.14
C ALA A 252 11.05 -10.71 -17.11
N LEU A 253 11.31 -9.59 -17.82
CA LEU A 253 12.68 -9.03 -17.91
C LEU A 253 13.10 -8.25 -16.63
N PRO A 254 12.30 -7.32 -16.07
CA PRO A 254 12.74 -6.51 -14.93
C PRO A 254 12.55 -7.22 -13.57
N VAL A 255 11.59 -8.15 -13.48
CA VAL A 255 11.24 -8.83 -12.22
C VAL A 255 12.44 -9.60 -11.63
N PRO A 256 13.22 -10.41 -12.38
CA PRO A 256 14.39 -11.10 -11.83
C PRO A 256 15.43 -10.15 -11.22
N VAL A 257 15.62 -8.96 -11.78
CA VAL A 257 16.55 -7.96 -11.23
C VAL A 257 16.04 -7.42 -9.91
N ILE A 258 14.74 -7.11 -9.82
CA ILE A 258 14.10 -6.67 -8.56
C ILE A 258 14.19 -7.79 -7.51
N VAL A 259 13.94 -9.04 -7.89
CA VAL A 259 14.06 -10.21 -6.99
C VAL A 259 15.50 -10.41 -6.53
N SER A 260 16.49 -10.25 -7.42
CA SER A 260 17.91 -10.31 -7.04
C SER A 260 18.27 -9.24 -6.02
N ASN A 261 17.80 -8.01 -6.20
CA ASN A 261 17.99 -6.94 -5.23
C ASN A 261 17.30 -7.24 -3.90
N PHE A 262 16.08 -7.81 -3.94
CA PHE A 262 15.37 -8.22 -2.74
C PHE A 262 16.16 -9.26 -1.94
N ASN A 263 16.63 -10.31 -2.62
CA ASN A 263 17.45 -11.36 -2.00
C ASN A 263 18.73 -10.79 -1.40
N TYR A 264 19.40 -9.86 -2.09
CA TYR A 264 20.58 -9.18 -1.57
C TYR A 264 20.29 -8.42 -0.27
N PHE A 265 19.26 -7.58 -0.22
CA PHE A 265 18.92 -6.82 1.00
C PHE A 265 18.38 -7.72 2.11
N TYR A 266 17.66 -8.78 1.76
CA TYR A 266 17.11 -9.74 2.71
C TYR A 266 18.23 -10.53 3.42
N HIS A 267 19.16 -11.11 2.67
CA HIS A 267 20.30 -11.83 3.26
C HIS A 267 21.22 -10.89 4.03
N ARG A 268 21.50 -9.68 3.52
CA ARG A 268 22.34 -8.73 4.23
C ARG A 268 21.78 -8.35 5.60
N GLU A 269 20.46 -8.12 5.72
CA GLU A 269 19.84 -7.81 7.02
C GLU A 269 19.85 -9.05 7.93
N THR A 270 19.59 -10.25 7.39
CA THR A 270 19.61 -11.51 8.16
C THR A 270 21.01 -11.81 8.72
N ASP A 271 22.05 -11.69 7.89
CA ASP A 271 23.44 -11.92 8.28
C ASP A 271 23.90 -10.92 9.34
N HIS A 272 23.46 -9.66 9.25
CA HIS A 272 23.72 -8.63 10.27
C HIS A 272 23.08 -8.98 11.62
N GLU A 273 21.86 -9.55 11.62
CA GLU A 273 21.20 -10.00 12.84
C GLU A 273 21.92 -11.21 13.46
N GLU A 274 22.33 -12.20 12.66
CA GLU A 274 23.12 -13.34 13.14
C GLU A 274 24.45 -12.89 13.77
N GLN A 275 25.17 -11.98 13.12
CA GLN A 275 26.43 -11.45 13.65
C GLN A 275 26.24 -10.66 14.95
N ALA A 276 25.15 -9.91 15.08
CA ALA A 276 24.83 -9.19 16.32
C ALA A 276 24.58 -10.15 17.48
N ILE A 277 23.83 -11.24 17.24
CA ILE A 277 23.56 -12.28 18.25
C ILE A 277 24.87 -12.96 18.68
N LEU A 278 25.70 -13.38 17.72
CA LEU A 278 26.99 -14.01 18.01
C LEU A 278 27.94 -13.09 18.82
N LYS A 279 27.92 -11.79 18.53
CA LYS A 279 28.70 -10.79 19.25
C LYS A 279 28.20 -10.61 20.68
N ASP A 280 26.89 -10.58 20.89
CA ASP A 280 26.28 -10.48 22.22
C ASP A 280 26.57 -11.74 23.06
N GLU A 281 26.55 -12.93 22.46
CA GLU A 281 26.94 -14.18 23.13
C GLU A 281 28.41 -14.18 23.55
N HIS A 282 29.33 -13.78 22.65
CA HIS A 282 30.77 -13.70 22.99
C HIS A 282 31.05 -12.65 24.07
N SER A 283 30.36 -11.52 24.05
CA SER A 283 30.48 -10.46 25.05
C SER A 283 30.01 -10.93 26.43
N SER A 284 28.89 -11.66 26.47
CA SER A 284 28.31 -12.23 27.70
C SER A 284 29.17 -13.35 28.28
N ALA A 285 29.79 -14.16 27.42
CA ALA A 285 30.72 -15.22 27.82
C ALA A 285 32.03 -14.66 28.40
N GLN A 286 32.62 -13.62 27.80
CA GLN A 286 33.84 -12.98 28.31
C GLN A 286 33.62 -12.26 29.65
N GLY A 287 32.45 -11.66 29.87
CA GLY A 287 32.08 -11.03 31.15
C GLY A 287 31.97 -12.01 32.33
N SER A 288 31.75 -13.31 32.06
CA SER A 288 31.63 -14.35 33.09
C SER A 288 32.97 -15.02 33.45
N THR A 289 34.04 -14.79 32.69
CA THR A 289 35.38 -15.39 32.88
C THR A 289 36.42 -14.47 33.53
N ALA A 290 36.03 -13.32 34.08
CA ALA A 290 36.93 -12.44 34.85
C ALA A 290 37.24 -12.96 36.28
N GLY A 291 37.21 -14.28 36.49
CA GLY A 291 37.40 -14.92 37.80
C GLY A 291 38.00 -16.33 37.74
N GLY A 292 38.87 -16.63 36.78
CA GLY A 292 39.56 -17.93 36.73
C GLY A 292 40.64 -18.02 35.66
N GLU A 293 41.79 -18.57 36.03
CA GLU A 293 43.05 -18.63 35.29
C GLU A 293 42.98 -19.01 33.79
N VAL A 294 43.85 -18.32 33.05
CA VAL A 294 44.15 -18.53 31.64
C VAL A 294 44.72 -19.94 31.40
N LYS A 295 44.07 -20.72 30.52
CA LYS A 295 44.74 -21.78 29.76
C LYS A 295 44.30 -21.75 28.29
N ARG A 296 45.15 -21.12 27.46
CA ARG A 296 45.03 -21.13 26.00
C ARG A 296 45.01 -22.56 25.47
N ARG A 297 43.95 -22.93 24.73
CA ARG A 297 43.96 -24.02 23.74
C ARG A 297 43.65 -23.43 22.36
N PRO A 298 44.38 -23.75 21.30
CA PRO A 298 44.02 -23.33 19.96
C PRO A 298 43.00 -24.31 19.40
N SER A 299 41.73 -23.91 19.28
CA SER A 299 40.75 -24.71 18.53
C SER A 299 40.63 -24.12 17.13
N LYS A 300 41.24 -24.82 16.17
CA LYS A 300 40.90 -24.74 14.75
C LYS A 300 39.43 -25.14 14.60
N ASN A 301 38.62 -24.26 14.03
CA ASN A 301 37.40 -24.57 13.28
C ASN A 301 36.87 -23.26 12.68
N SER A 302 37.62 -22.72 11.73
CA SER A 302 37.08 -21.89 10.66
C SER A 302 37.37 -22.68 9.40
N LEU A 303 36.31 -23.22 8.77
CA LEU A 303 36.21 -23.84 7.45
C LEU A 303 35.14 -24.93 7.51
N ASN A 304 33.86 -24.51 7.50
CA ASN A 304 32.78 -25.28 6.88
C ASN A 304 31.53 -24.41 6.75
N LYS A 305 31.55 -23.51 5.76
CA LYS A 305 30.33 -23.07 5.07
C LYS A 305 30.70 -22.55 3.68
N SER A 306 31.27 -23.43 2.87
CA SER A 306 31.49 -23.23 1.43
C SER A 306 30.83 -24.31 0.57
N VAL A 307 29.87 -25.07 1.13
CA VAL A 307 29.22 -26.21 0.45
C VAL A 307 27.75 -25.92 0.12
N VAL A 308 27.42 -24.68 -0.26
CA VAL A 308 26.09 -24.36 -0.85
C VAL A 308 26.22 -23.53 -2.13
N HIS A 309 27.45 -23.24 -2.59
CA HIS A 309 27.69 -22.40 -3.76
C HIS A 309 28.34 -23.14 -4.93
N LEU A 310 28.03 -24.43 -5.11
CA LEU A 310 28.52 -25.21 -6.25
C LEU A 310 27.56 -26.34 -6.65
N GLU A 311 26.28 -26.04 -6.88
CA GLU A 311 25.37 -27.03 -7.50
C GLU A 311 24.40 -26.41 -8.52
N ASN A 312 24.63 -25.18 -8.99
CA ASN A 312 23.73 -24.54 -9.96
C ASN A 312 24.45 -23.94 -11.18
N SER A 313 25.66 -24.41 -11.49
CA SER A 313 26.47 -23.84 -12.59
C SER A 313 27.19 -24.88 -13.47
N GLU A 314 26.78 -26.15 -13.45
CA GLU A 314 27.36 -27.20 -14.32
C GLU A 314 26.32 -27.91 -15.22
N GLU A 315 25.31 -27.20 -15.74
CA GLU A 315 24.38 -27.80 -16.73
C GLU A 315 24.25 -27.06 -18.07
N PHE A 316 25.15 -26.12 -18.38
CA PHE A 316 25.11 -25.45 -19.68
C PHE A 316 26.47 -25.05 -20.23
N ASN A 317 27.41 -25.99 -20.37
CA ASN A 317 28.49 -25.86 -21.37
C ASN A 317 29.37 -27.12 -21.50
N SER A 318 29.00 -28.07 -22.36
CA SER A 318 29.97 -28.78 -23.21
C SER A 318 29.23 -29.71 -24.19
N GLY A 319 29.21 -29.34 -25.47
CA GLY A 319 28.59 -30.16 -26.50
C GLY A 319 29.05 -29.82 -27.90
N THR A 320 30.28 -29.35 -28.09
CA THR A 320 30.86 -29.22 -29.43
C THR A 320 32.34 -29.58 -29.44
N SER A 321 32.64 -30.63 -30.22
CA SER A 321 33.91 -30.89 -30.93
C SER A 321 35.14 -31.19 -30.04
N SER A 322 35.81 -32.34 -30.18
CA SER A 322 36.62 -32.68 -31.36
C SER A 322 37.06 -34.15 -31.40
N LEU A 323 37.30 -34.65 -32.63
CA LEU A 323 38.33 -35.65 -33.04
C LEU A 323 38.08 -37.11 -32.55
N GLU A 324 38.30 -38.19 -33.29
CA GLU A 324 39.00 -38.47 -34.54
C GLU A 324 38.66 -39.92 -34.99
N LYS A 325 38.58 -40.10 -36.31
CA LYS A 325 38.70 -41.33 -37.12
C LYS A 325 38.94 -42.67 -36.39
N ALA A 326 38.08 -43.67 -36.68
CA ALA A 326 38.54 -45.02 -37.03
C ALA A 326 37.46 -45.81 -37.79
N ASN A 327 37.89 -46.30 -38.95
CA ASN A 327 37.28 -47.26 -39.87
C ASN A 327 36.89 -48.59 -39.16
N ILE A 328 35.87 -49.31 -39.66
CA ILE A 328 35.93 -50.71 -40.12
C ILE A 328 34.50 -51.26 -40.39
N LYS A 329 34.31 -51.65 -41.66
CA LYS A 329 33.31 -52.56 -42.26
C LYS A 329 31.85 -52.11 -42.39
#